data_AF-A0A5U9KZ15-F1
#
_entry.id   AF-A0A5U9KZ15-F1
#
_cell.length_a   1.000
_cell.length_b   1.000
_cell.length_c   1.000
_cell.angle_alpha   90.00
_cell.angle_beta   90.00
_cell.angle_gamma   90.00
#
_symmetry.space_group_name_H-M   'P 1'
#
loop_
_entity.id
_entity.type
_entity.pdbx_description
1 polymer ?
#
loop_
_entity_poly.entity_id
_entity_poly.type
_entity_poly.pdbx_seq_one_letter_code
_entity_poly.pdbx_strand_id
1 'polypeptide(L)'
;MKTPVRVIEDITAQIIEGKTLLESIYRESDENEKTDCYTACLLRSLEKTVDNAREYVIQFSKNYKHSKPTATTGYTPYNIGNRIQIARENLGMSEDDLAEKLDIHPGDVLTWEDGADQPLAGMVIPLANALKCDPMWLLTGESSNRQISADSGK
;
A
#
# COMPACT_ATOMS: atom_id res chain seq x y z
N MET A 1 -17.78 12.82 -8.40
CA MET A 1 -16.90 11.94 -7.59
C MET A 1 -16.86 12.48 -6.17
N LYS A 2 -16.90 11.60 -5.15
CA LYS A 2 -16.64 12.05 -3.77
C LYS A 2 -15.16 12.42 -3.65
N THR A 3 -14.86 13.47 -2.90
CA THR A 3 -13.47 13.84 -2.61
C THR A 3 -12.84 12.81 -1.69
N PRO A 4 -11.49 12.64 -1.67
CA PRO A 4 -10.83 11.75 -0.73
C PRO A 4 -11.24 12.01 0.72
N VAL A 5 -11.38 13.29 1.09
CA VAL A 5 -11.86 13.73 2.40
C VAL A 5 -13.25 13.17 2.70
N ARG A 6 -14.22 13.32 1.78
CA ARG A 6 -15.57 12.78 1.95
C ARG A 6 -15.61 11.25 2.05
N VAL A 7 -14.71 10.56 1.37
CA VAL A 7 -14.60 9.10 1.45
C VAL A 7 -14.12 8.66 2.83
N ILE A 8 -13.12 9.34 3.38
CA ILE A 8 -12.63 9.08 4.74
C ILE A 8 -13.71 9.39 5.78
N GLU A 9 -14.45 10.48 5.61
CA GLU A 9 -15.60 10.82 6.47
C GLU A 9 -16.67 9.71 6.44
N ASP A 10 -17.02 9.20 5.26
CA ASP A 10 -18.01 8.12 5.10
C ASP A 10 -17.56 6.80 5.74
N ILE A 11 -16.27 6.45 5.61
CA ILE A 11 -15.70 5.24 6.24
C ILE A 11 -15.66 5.42 7.76
N THR A 12 -15.30 6.62 8.23
CA THR A 12 -15.27 6.95 9.66
C THR A 12 -16.67 6.80 10.28
N ALA A 13 -17.71 7.30 9.60
CA ALA A 13 -19.09 7.14 10.04
C ALA A 13 -19.49 5.65 10.15
N GLN A 14 -19.18 4.85 9.14
CA GLN A 14 -19.46 3.41 9.14
C GLN A 14 -18.73 2.66 10.28
N ILE A 15 -17.47 3.02 10.57
CA ILE A 15 -16.71 2.46 11.70
C ILE A 15 -17.37 2.82 13.04
N ILE A 16 -17.84 4.06 13.20
CA ILE A 16 -18.54 4.51 14.42
C ILE A 16 -19.85 3.73 14.62
N GLU A 17 -20.62 3.53 13.56
CA GLU A 17 -21.85 2.72 13.60
C GLU A 17 -21.55 1.28 14.00
N GLY A 18 -20.55 0.65 13.37
CA GLY A 18 -20.11 -0.71 13.71
C GLY A 18 -19.64 -0.86 15.17
N LYS A 19 -18.86 0.12 15.67
CA LYS A 19 -18.43 0.17 17.08
C LYS A 19 -19.63 0.24 18.03
N THR A 20 -20.62 1.09 17.73
CA THR A 20 -21.81 1.27 18.57
C THR A 20 -22.63 -0.03 18.65
N LEU A 21 -22.78 -0.73 17.52
CA LEU A 21 -23.46 -2.02 17.49
C LEU A 21 -22.66 -3.10 18.27
N LEU A 22 -21.34 -3.12 18.16
CA LEU A 22 -20.48 -4.02 18.94
C LEU A 22 -20.61 -3.78 20.46
N GLU A 23 -20.68 -2.52 20.89
CA GLU A 23 -20.94 -2.16 22.30
C GLU A 23 -22.31 -2.66 22.77
N SER A 24 -23.33 -2.64 21.90
CA SER A 24 -24.66 -3.21 22.20
C SER A 24 -24.60 -4.73 22.34
N ILE A 25 -23.91 -5.42 21.43
CA ILE A 25 -23.70 -6.87 21.48
C ILE A 25 -23.01 -7.28 22.78
N TYR A 26 -21.91 -6.61 23.13
CA TYR A 26 -21.15 -6.89 24.36
C TYR A 26 -21.99 -6.67 25.62
N ARG A 27 -22.92 -5.71 25.61
CA ARG A 27 -23.81 -5.46 26.75
C ARG A 27 -24.89 -6.54 26.91
N GLU A 28 -25.27 -7.21 25.82
CA GLU A 28 -26.36 -8.19 25.77
C GLU A 28 -25.87 -9.65 25.66
N SER A 29 -24.56 -9.90 25.83
CA SER A 29 -23.91 -11.16 25.45
C SER A 29 -24.13 -12.36 26.39
N ASP A 30 -25.21 -12.41 27.17
CA ASP A 30 -25.58 -13.58 28.00
C ASP A 30 -26.09 -14.77 27.13
N GLU A 31 -25.36 -15.11 26.05
CA GLU A 31 -25.62 -16.21 25.11
C GLU A 31 -27.10 -16.33 24.67
N ASN A 32 -27.60 -15.32 23.97
CA ASN A 32 -28.97 -15.26 23.46
C ASN A 32 -28.98 -15.24 21.92
N GLU A 33 -30.02 -15.82 21.29
CA GLU A 33 -30.30 -15.80 19.85
C GLU A 33 -30.22 -14.38 19.24
N LYS A 34 -30.52 -13.36 20.05
CA LYS A 34 -30.38 -11.95 19.66
C LYS A 34 -28.94 -11.52 19.45
N THR A 35 -28.01 -11.97 20.29
CA THR A 35 -26.57 -11.70 20.20
C THR A 35 -26.00 -12.23 18.88
N ASP A 36 -26.43 -13.41 18.44
CA ASP A 36 -26.04 -14.00 17.15
C ASP A 36 -26.57 -13.20 15.97
N CYS A 37 -27.83 -12.76 16.04
CA CYS A 37 -28.44 -11.92 15.03
C CYS A 37 -27.70 -10.57 14.89
N TYR A 38 -27.41 -9.91 16.01
CA TYR A 38 -26.65 -8.65 16.01
C TYR A 38 -25.22 -8.84 15.50
N THR A 39 -24.56 -9.94 15.88
CA THR A 39 -23.20 -10.27 15.40
C THR A 39 -23.19 -10.50 13.89
N ALA A 40 -24.15 -11.24 13.35
CA ALA A 40 -24.28 -11.46 11.91
C ALA A 40 -24.59 -10.17 11.14
N CYS A 41 -25.40 -9.28 11.71
CA CYS A 41 -25.68 -7.97 11.12
C CYS A 41 -24.42 -7.08 11.11
N LEU A 42 -23.66 -7.07 12.20
CA LEU A 42 -22.42 -6.31 12.30
C LEU A 42 -21.36 -6.82 11.31
N LEU A 43 -21.18 -8.14 11.20
CA LEU A 43 -20.24 -8.73 10.24
C LEU A 43 -20.54 -8.30 8.80
N ARG A 44 -21.79 -8.43 8.35
CA ARG A 44 -22.19 -8.02 6.99
C ARG A 44 -22.02 -6.53 6.75
N SER A 45 -22.31 -5.70 7.75
CA SER A 45 -22.13 -4.24 7.64
C SER A 45 -20.65 -3.88 7.49
N LEU A 46 -19.77 -4.48 8.28
CA LEU A 46 -18.32 -4.24 8.20
C LEU A 46 -17.71 -4.76 6.89
N GLU A 47 -18.15 -5.93 6.41
CA GLU A 47 -17.77 -6.45 5.09
C GLU A 47 -18.12 -5.44 3.99
N LYS A 48 -19.32 -4.85 4.05
CA LYS A 48 -19.73 -3.82 3.08
C LYS A 48 -18.87 -2.56 3.16
N THR A 49 -18.45 -2.15 4.36
CA THR A 49 -17.52 -1.03 4.55
C THR A 49 -16.15 -1.31 3.93
N VAL A 50 -15.64 -2.53 4.09
CA VAL A 50 -14.38 -2.97 3.47
C VAL A 50 -14.47 -2.92 1.95
N ASP A 51 -15.55 -3.43 1.37
CA ASP A 51 -15.76 -3.40 -0.08
C ASP A 51 -15.83 -1.96 -0.61
N ASN A 52 -16.59 -1.10 0.06
CA ASN A 52 -16.68 0.32 -0.31
C ASN A 52 -15.30 1.00 -0.26
N ALA A 53 -14.51 0.74 0.80
CA ALA A 53 -13.17 1.30 0.92
C ALA A 53 -12.24 0.81 -0.21
N ARG A 54 -12.29 -0.48 -0.56
CA ARG A 54 -11.53 -1.05 -1.69
C ARG A 54 -11.93 -0.43 -3.02
N GLU A 55 -13.22 -0.25 -3.27
CA GLU A 55 -13.70 0.42 -4.48
C GLU A 55 -13.15 1.84 -4.59
N TYR A 56 -13.11 2.59 -3.50
CA TYR A 56 -12.52 3.92 -3.48
C TYR A 56 -11.00 3.89 -3.72
N VAL A 57 -10.27 2.92 -3.16
CA VAL A 57 -8.83 2.74 -3.45
C VAL A 57 -8.60 2.53 -4.95
N ILE A 58 -9.39 1.67 -5.60
CA ILE A 58 -9.32 1.41 -7.05
C ILE A 58 -9.67 2.67 -7.85
N GLN A 59 -10.65 3.46 -7.40
CA GLN A 59 -11.03 4.71 -8.07
C GLN A 59 -9.97 5.80 -7.93
N PHE A 60 -9.37 5.93 -6.74
CA PHE A 60 -8.30 6.88 -6.51
C PHE A 60 -7.01 6.47 -7.18
N SER A 61 -6.67 5.18 -7.26
CA SER A 61 -5.49 4.73 -8.01
C SER A 61 -5.61 5.08 -9.50
N LYS A 62 -6.78 4.87 -10.11
CA LYS A 62 -7.04 5.25 -11.52
C LYS A 62 -6.99 6.76 -11.78
N ASN A 63 -7.34 7.57 -10.79
CA ASN A 63 -7.37 9.04 -10.91
C ASN A 63 -6.11 9.73 -10.39
N TYR A 64 -5.23 9.01 -9.68
CA TYR A 64 -3.89 9.46 -9.34
C TYR A 64 -3.06 9.40 -10.61
N LYS A 65 -3.13 10.43 -11.46
CA LYS A 65 -2.00 10.75 -12.32
C LYS A 65 -0.82 10.94 -11.37
N HIS A 66 0.27 10.20 -11.53
CA HIS A 66 1.49 10.43 -10.75
C HIS A 66 1.83 11.93 -10.76
N SER A 67 1.45 12.65 -9.70
CA SER A 67 2.18 13.82 -9.30
C SER A 67 3.50 13.26 -8.79
N LYS A 68 4.57 13.48 -9.55
CA LYS A 68 5.95 13.12 -9.22
C LYS A 68 6.17 13.06 -7.70
N PRO A 69 6.60 11.92 -7.13
CA PRO A 69 7.05 11.89 -5.76
C PRO A 69 8.28 12.79 -5.66
N THR A 70 8.10 14.03 -5.18
CA THR A 70 9.24 14.87 -4.81
C THR A 70 9.85 14.29 -3.53
N ALA A 71 11.17 14.21 -3.50
CA ALA A 71 11.98 13.52 -2.48
C ALA A 71 11.89 14.08 -1.04
N THR A 72 10.84 14.84 -0.68
CA THR A 72 10.83 15.69 0.52
C THR A 72 9.68 15.41 1.50
N THR A 73 8.88 14.36 1.32
CA THR A 73 7.83 14.00 2.31
C THR A 73 8.19 12.67 2.96
N GLY A 74 8.01 12.53 4.27
CA GLY A 74 8.30 11.31 5.06
C GLY A 74 7.40 10.11 4.73
N TYR A 75 7.29 9.78 3.45
CA TYR A 75 6.49 8.70 2.88
C TYR A 75 7.35 7.45 2.73
N THR A 76 6.95 6.36 3.40
CA THR A 76 7.48 5.03 3.14
C THR A 76 6.80 4.46 1.89
N PRO A 77 7.54 4.13 0.81
CA PRO A 77 6.95 3.54 -0.39
C PRO A 77 6.25 2.20 -0.09
N TYR A 78 4.93 2.15 -0.26
CA TYR A 78 4.08 1.03 0.16
C TYR A 78 4.25 -0.27 -0.65
N ASN A 79 4.89 -0.25 -1.82
CA ASN A 79 5.13 -1.45 -2.64
C ASN A 79 6.46 -1.36 -3.41
N ILE A 80 6.84 -2.46 -4.06
CA ILE A 80 8.09 -2.55 -4.84
C ILE A 80 8.08 -1.63 -6.07
N GLY A 81 6.93 -1.48 -6.74
CA GLY A 81 6.75 -0.58 -7.88
C GLY A 81 7.15 0.87 -7.57
N ASN A 82 6.63 1.41 -6.47
CA ASN A 82 6.97 2.75 -6.00
C ASN A 82 8.49 2.90 -5.75
N ARG A 83 9.15 1.85 -5.25
CA ARG A 83 10.60 1.88 -5.00
C ARG A 83 11.41 1.79 -6.30
N ILE A 84 10.95 1.01 -7.27
CA ILE A 84 11.51 0.96 -8.63
C ILE A 84 11.46 2.35 -9.25
N GLN A 85 10.29 2.98 -9.25
CA GLN A 85 10.08 4.32 -9.79
C GLN A 85 11.01 5.35 -9.12
N ILE A 86 11.02 5.41 -7.79
CA ILE A 86 11.87 6.35 -7.04
C ILE A 86 13.35 6.14 -7.38
N ALA A 87 13.82 4.90 -7.41
CA ALA A 87 15.22 4.62 -7.71
C ALA A 87 15.57 4.97 -9.17
N ARG A 88 14.67 4.69 -10.11
CA ARG A 88 14.82 5.01 -11.54
C ARG A 88 14.90 6.51 -11.76
N GLU A 89 13.99 7.27 -11.16
CA GLU A 89 13.95 8.74 -11.26
C GLU A 89 15.16 9.40 -10.58
N ASN A 90 15.64 8.86 -9.46
CA ASN A 90 16.87 9.33 -8.80
C ASN A 90 18.11 9.18 -9.69
N LEU A 91 18.08 8.27 -10.66
CA LEU A 91 19.12 8.11 -11.67
C LEU A 91 18.84 8.89 -12.95
N GLY A 92 17.73 9.63 -13.03
CA GLY A 92 17.31 10.39 -14.21
C GLY A 92 16.89 9.52 -15.39
N MET A 93 16.51 8.26 -15.15
CA MET A 93 16.08 7.31 -16.18
C MET A 93 14.58 7.44 -16.48
N SER A 94 14.19 7.27 -17.73
CA SER A 94 12.82 6.98 -18.16
C SER A 94 12.46 5.50 -17.98
N GLU A 95 11.18 5.14 -18.08
CA GLU A 95 10.71 3.74 -18.06
C GLU A 95 11.39 2.93 -19.18
N ASP A 96 11.50 3.52 -20.38
CA ASP A 96 12.19 2.93 -21.53
C ASP A 96 13.67 2.66 -21.23
N ASP A 97 14.37 3.59 -20.57
CA ASP A 97 15.80 3.41 -20.22
C ASP A 97 16.01 2.24 -19.24
N LEU A 98 15.08 2.05 -18.30
CA LEU A 98 15.16 0.92 -17.36
C LEU A 98 14.82 -0.39 -18.06
N ALA A 99 13.83 -0.39 -18.95
CA ALA A 99 13.44 -1.57 -19.72
C ALA A 99 14.57 -2.03 -20.65
N GLU A 100 15.24 -1.10 -21.34
CA GLU A 100 16.42 -1.38 -22.17
C GLU A 100 17.54 -2.01 -21.35
N LYS A 101 17.78 -1.52 -20.12
CA LYS A 101 18.80 -2.08 -19.21
C LYS A 101 18.50 -3.50 -18.75
N LEU A 102 17.22 -3.85 -18.67
CA LEU A 102 16.76 -5.15 -18.19
C LEU A 102 16.45 -6.12 -19.32
N ASP A 103 16.52 -5.68 -20.58
CA ASP A 103 16.13 -6.44 -21.78
C ASP A 103 14.67 -6.93 -21.70
N ILE A 104 13.77 -6.02 -21.31
CA ILE A 104 12.32 -6.26 -21.18
C ILE A 104 11.50 -5.21 -21.93
N HIS A 105 10.18 -5.39 -21.99
CA HIS A 105 9.30 -4.42 -22.63
C HIS A 105 9.03 -3.22 -21.68
N PRO A 106 9.04 -1.96 -22.16
CA PRO A 106 8.75 -0.79 -21.30
C PRO A 106 7.40 -0.84 -20.59
N GLY A 107 6.42 -1.47 -21.23
CA GLY A 107 5.12 -1.74 -20.62
C GLY A 107 5.19 -2.58 -19.33
N ASP A 108 6.20 -3.43 -19.16
CA ASP A 108 6.40 -4.21 -17.93
C ASP A 108 6.85 -3.29 -16.77
N VAL A 109 7.73 -2.33 -17.06
CA VAL A 109 8.16 -1.33 -16.06
C VAL A 109 6.97 -0.46 -15.66
N LEU A 110 6.18 -0.01 -16.64
CA LEU A 110 4.98 0.79 -16.39
C LEU A 110 3.97 0.04 -15.49
N THR A 111 3.67 -1.22 -15.80
CA THR A 111 2.72 -2.02 -15.01
C THR A 111 3.25 -2.36 -13.61
N TRP A 112 4.57 -2.43 -13.42
CA TRP A 112 5.15 -2.56 -12.07
C TRP A 112 5.01 -1.27 -11.27
N GLU A 113 5.31 -0.12 -11.88
CA GLU A 113 5.30 1.18 -11.21
C GLU A 113 3.89 1.69 -10.90
N ASP A 114 2.90 1.39 -11.77
CA ASP A 114 1.48 1.71 -11.52
C ASP A 114 0.78 0.71 -10.58
N GLY A 115 1.46 -0.40 -10.26
CA GLY A 115 0.98 -1.45 -9.37
C GLY A 115 -0.06 -2.39 -10.00
N ALA A 116 -0.25 -2.37 -11.31
CA ALA A 116 -1.09 -3.32 -12.04
C ALA A 116 -0.49 -4.73 -12.07
N ASP A 117 0.84 -4.85 -11.99
CA ASP A 117 1.58 -6.11 -11.89
C ASP A 117 2.78 -6.00 -10.94
N GLN A 118 3.44 -7.13 -10.67
CA GLN A 118 4.66 -7.18 -9.86
C GLN A 118 5.80 -7.85 -10.62
N PRO A 119 7.04 -7.38 -10.42
CA PRO A 119 8.20 -8.06 -10.97
C PRO A 119 8.31 -9.46 -10.38
N LEU A 120 8.68 -10.43 -11.22
CA LEU A 120 8.97 -11.78 -10.76
C LEU A 120 10.10 -11.76 -9.72
N ALA A 121 10.11 -12.73 -8.80
CA ALA A 121 11.17 -12.84 -7.79
C ALA A 121 12.58 -12.87 -8.40
N GLY A 122 12.75 -13.46 -9.59
CA GLY A 122 14.01 -13.45 -10.34
C GLY A 122 14.47 -12.07 -10.82
N MET A 123 13.59 -11.08 -10.89
CA MET A 123 13.91 -9.71 -11.33
C MET A 123 14.49 -8.82 -10.22
N VAL A 124 14.45 -9.26 -8.95
CA VAL A 124 14.92 -8.45 -7.82
C VAL A 124 16.39 -8.08 -7.96
N ILE A 125 17.26 -9.04 -8.29
CA ILE A 125 18.70 -8.80 -8.46
C ILE A 125 19.00 -7.96 -9.72
N PRO A 126 18.44 -8.28 -10.91
CA PRO A 126 18.55 -7.42 -12.08
C PRO A 126 18.12 -5.97 -11.83
N LEU A 127 16.97 -5.76 -11.19
CA LEU A 127 16.45 -4.44 -10.85
C LEU A 127 17.39 -3.70 -9.90
N ALA A 128 17.81 -4.34 -8.81
CA ALA A 128 18.72 -3.71 -7.85
C ALA A 128 20.04 -3.27 -8.50
N ASN A 129 20.58 -4.08 -9.42
CA ASN A 129 21.78 -3.73 -10.18
C ASN A 129 21.55 -2.56 -11.14
N ALA A 130 20.45 -2.58 -11.93
CA ALA A 130 20.12 -1.52 -12.87
C ALA A 130 19.86 -0.18 -12.16
N LEU A 131 19.19 -0.24 -11.01
CA LEU A 131 18.79 0.88 -10.16
C LEU A 131 19.84 1.31 -9.14
N LYS A 132 20.99 0.61 -9.10
CA LYS A 132 22.11 0.89 -8.18
C LYS A 132 21.67 1.01 -6.72
N CYS A 133 20.76 0.14 -6.29
CA CYS A 133 20.20 0.14 -4.93
C CYS A 133 20.40 -1.22 -4.23
N ASP A 134 20.24 -1.22 -2.91
CA ASP A 134 20.31 -2.45 -2.11
C ASP A 134 19.06 -3.33 -2.39
N PRO A 135 19.23 -4.63 -2.71
CA PRO A 135 18.10 -5.51 -3.00
C PRO A 135 17.11 -5.66 -1.83
N MET A 136 17.59 -5.57 -0.58
CA MET A 136 16.72 -5.62 0.59
C MET A 136 15.88 -4.35 0.67
N TRP A 137 16.47 -3.17 0.46
CA TRP A 137 15.73 -1.92 0.34
C TRP A 137 14.69 -1.98 -0.78
N LEU A 138 15.04 -2.55 -1.94
CA LEU A 138 14.10 -2.69 -3.05
C LEU A 138 12.91 -3.61 -2.68
N LEU A 139 13.13 -4.64 -1.86
CA LEU A 139 12.09 -5.57 -1.42
C LEU A 139 11.25 -5.07 -0.24
N THR A 140 11.87 -4.40 0.73
CA THR A 140 11.24 -4.11 2.04
C THR A 140 11.08 -2.62 2.32
N GLY A 141 11.79 -1.76 1.60
CA GLY A 141 11.93 -0.34 1.92
C GLY A 141 12.91 -0.06 3.06
N GLU A 142 13.54 -1.08 3.65
CA GLU A 142 14.53 -0.93 4.71
C GLU A 142 15.95 -1.13 4.17
N SER A 143 16.82 -0.14 4.37
CA SER A 143 18.24 -0.28 4.01
C SER A 143 18.98 -1.16 5.03
N SER A 144 19.83 -2.06 4.54
CA SER A 144 20.68 -2.97 5.34
C SER A 144 21.62 -2.26 6.34
N ASN A 145 21.79 -0.94 6.24
CA ASN A 145 22.69 -0.14 7.09
C ASN A 145 21.97 0.46 8.31
N ARG A 146 21.09 -0.30 8.98
CA ARG A 146 20.80 -0.02 10.39
C ARG A 146 22.11 -0.26 11.14
N GLN A 147 22.78 0.82 11.49
CA GLN A 147 23.95 0.85 12.35
C GLN A 147 23.75 -0.15 13.50
N ILE A 148 24.63 -1.15 13.57
CA ILE A 148 24.93 -1.79 14.83
C ILE A 148 25.48 -0.67 15.70
N SER A 149 24.65 -0.07 16.55
CA SER A 149 25.10 0.69 17.70
C SER A 149 25.74 -0.30 18.68
N ALA A 150 26.98 -0.68 18.36
CA ALA A 150 27.93 -1.10 19.35
C ALA A 150 28.43 0.18 20.04
N ASP A 151 27.86 0.49 21.20
CA ASP A 151 28.52 1.29 22.22
C ASP A 151 28.34 0.50 23.54
N SER A 152 29.26 -0.41 23.81
CA SER A 152 30.50 -0.22 24.58
C SER A 152 30.20 0.10 26.05
N GLY A 153 30.63 -0.82 26.90
CA GLY A 153 30.49 -0.70 28.34
C GLY A 153 31.15 0.55 28.92
N LYS A 154 30.50 1.04 29.96
CA LYS A 154 31.16 1.44 31.20
C LYS A 154 30.22 1.15 32.36
#